data_AF-A0A848GJL3-F1
#
_entry.id   AF-A0A848GJL3-F1
#
_cell.length_a   1.000
_cell.length_b   1.000
_cell.length_c   1.000
_cell.angle_alpha   90.00
_cell.angle_beta   90.00
_cell.angle_gamma   90.00
#
_symmetry.space_group_name_H-M   'P 1'
#
loop_
_entity.id
_entity.type
_entity.pdbx_description
1 polymer ?
#
loop_
_entity_poly.entity_id
_entity_poly.type
_entity_poly.pdbx_seq_one_letter_code
_entity_poly.pdbx_strand_id
1 'polypeptide(L)'
;MKLEEQLQQRSGNQCELCSSTDNLKMYDVAPRSGDGPDSTVLICDNCRAQIERKAELDSKHWSCLTTAMWSEVPGIQVLSWRMLHRLKKESWAMESLDMLYLDEETLAWAQATGDHDNDDAVELHRDCNGNVLQNGDSVTLIKSLDVKGSTLNAKMGTVVKNIRLVEDNMEQIEGKIEGQLIVILTKYVRKQN
;
A
#
# COMPACT_ATOMS: atom_id res chain seq x y z
N MET A 1 -25.27 -13.71 -10.84
CA MET A 1 -23.81 -13.90 -10.96
C MET A 1 -23.18 -13.47 -9.65
N LYS A 2 -22.12 -14.15 -9.22
CA LYS A 2 -21.34 -13.67 -8.08
C LYS A 2 -20.59 -12.41 -8.50
N LEU A 3 -20.40 -11.46 -7.57
CA LEU A 3 -19.71 -10.20 -7.83
C LEU A 3 -18.33 -10.43 -8.48
N GLU A 4 -17.58 -11.41 -7.98
CA GLU A 4 -16.28 -11.80 -8.52
C GLU A 4 -16.31 -12.17 -10.02
N GLU A 5 -17.32 -12.92 -10.46
CA GLU A 5 -17.46 -13.32 -11.87
C GLU A 5 -17.74 -12.11 -12.77
N GLN A 6 -18.54 -11.14 -12.27
CA GLN A 6 -18.83 -9.90 -12.99
C GLN A 6 -17.56 -9.06 -13.15
N LEU A 7 -16.76 -8.95 -12.09
CA LEU A 7 -15.49 -8.20 -12.11
C LEU A 7 -14.46 -8.86 -13.03
N GLN A 8 -14.35 -10.18 -13.02
CA GLN A 8 -13.48 -10.93 -13.94
C GLN A 8 -13.88 -10.74 -15.40
N GLN A 9 -15.18 -10.78 -15.69
CA GLN A 9 -15.69 -10.57 -17.04
C GLN A 9 -15.46 -9.13 -17.53
N ARG A 10 -15.71 -8.14 -16.67
CA ARG A 10 -15.50 -6.71 -16.97
C ARG A 10 -14.04 -6.38 -17.22
N SER A 11 -13.17 -6.87 -16.34
CA SER A 11 -11.73 -6.59 -16.39
C SER A 11 -10.99 -7.43 -17.44
N GLY A 12 -11.63 -8.46 -18.00
CA GLY A 12 -10.97 -9.42 -18.89
C GLY A 12 -9.84 -10.18 -18.18
N ASN A 13 -10.00 -10.49 -16.88
CA ASN A 13 -8.98 -11.09 -16.02
C ASN A 13 -7.66 -10.30 -15.94
N GLN A 14 -7.75 -8.98 -15.90
CA GLN A 14 -6.61 -8.08 -15.76
C GLN A 14 -6.85 -7.07 -14.63
N CYS A 15 -5.78 -6.46 -14.14
CA CYS A 15 -5.86 -5.35 -13.21
C CYS A 15 -6.53 -4.17 -13.90
N GLU A 16 -7.58 -3.63 -13.30
CA GLU A 16 -8.37 -2.55 -13.88
C GLU A 16 -7.68 -1.18 -13.86
N LEU A 17 -6.50 -1.10 -13.24
CA LEU A 17 -5.66 0.10 -13.23
C LEU A 17 -4.45 -0.01 -14.15
N CYS A 18 -3.68 -1.10 -14.03
CA CYS A 18 -2.38 -1.26 -14.71
C CYS A 18 -2.35 -2.38 -15.77
N SER A 19 -3.45 -3.10 -15.97
CA SER A 19 -3.58 -4.22 -16.91
C SER A 19 -2.69 -5.44 -16.64
N SER A 20 -2.00 -5.52 -15.50
CA SER A 20 -1.28 -6.74 -15.09
C SER A 20 -2.24 -7.90 -14.84
N THR A 21 -1.82 -9.13 -15.12
CA THR A 21 -2.58 -10.36 -14.84
C THR A 21 -2.16 -11.04 -13.53
N ASP A 22 -1.29 -10.41 -12.73
CA ASP A 22 -0.67 -11.04 -11.57
C ASP A 22 -1.48 -10.84 -10.28
N ASN A 23 -1.78 -11.96 -9.59
CA ASN A 23 -2.37 -11.99 -8.24
C ASN A 23 -3.55 -11.00 -8.05
N LEU A 24 -4.53 -11.08 -8.95
CA LEU A 24 -5.70 -10.21 -8.94
C LEU A 24 -6.60 -10.46 -7.74
N LYS A 25 -6.98 -9.38 -7.04
CA LYS A 25 -7.84 -9.41 -5.86
C LYS A 25 -8.91 -8.33 -5.97
N MET A 26 -10.10 -8.64 -5.44
CA MET A 26 -11.15 -7.65 -5.26
C MET A 26 -10.71 -6.62 -4.24
N TYR A 27 -10.92 -5.35 -4.57
CA TYR A 27 -10.59 -4.21 -3.72
C TYR A 27 -11.79 -3.27 -3.68
N ASP A 28 -12.29 -3.02 -2.47
CA ASP A 28 -13.39 -2.11 -2.23
C ASP A 28 -12.88 -0.68 -2.08
N VAL A 29 -13.46 0.23 -2.85
CA VAL A 29 -13.07 1.64 -2.86
C VAL A 29 -13.80 2.37 -1.75
N ALA A 30 -13.11 2.58 -0.62
CA ALA A 30 -13.67 3.28 0.54
C ALA A 30 -14.20 4.69 0.17
N PRO A 31 -15.24 5.19 0.86
CA PRO A 31 -15.97 4.57 1.96
C PRO A 31 -17.17 3.70 1.54
N ARG A 32 -17.43 3.53 0.23
CA ARG A 32 -18.55 2.75 -0.32
C ARG A 32 -18.23 1.24 -0.36
N SER A 33 -17.83 0.66 0.77
CA SER A 33 -17.41 -0.75 0.82
C SER A 33 -18.62 -1.69 0.66
N GLY A 34 -18.65 -2.48 -0.41
CA GLY A 34 -19.70 -3.48 -0.64
C GLY A 34 -20.97 -2.96 -1.33
N ASP A 35 -20.95 -1.76 -1.91
CA ASP A 35 -22.09 -1.17 -2.63
C ASP A 35 -22.29 -1.72 -4.06
N GLY A 36 -21.57 -2.79 -4.44
CA GLY A 36 -21.73 -3.50 -5.70
C GLY A 36 -20.54 -3.35 -6.66
N PRO A 37 -20.72 -3.68 -7.95
CA PRO A 37 -19.62 -3.72 -8.93
C PRO A 37 -19.00 -2.34 -9.20
N ASP A 38 -19.72 -1.25 -8.98
CA ASP A 38 -19.20 0.10 -9.23
C ASP A 38 -18.25 0.59 -8.13
N SER A 39 -18.39 0.03 -6.92
CA SER A 39 -17.53 0.32 -5.77
C SER A 39 -16.38 -0.66 -5.56
N THR A 40 -16.40 -1.78 -6.28
CA THR A 40 -15.39 -2.84 -6.16
C THR A 40 -14.63 -2.98 -7.47
N VAL A 41 -13.31 -3.03 -7.39
CA VAL A 41 -12.42 -3.17 -8.54
C VAL A 41 -11.52 -4.39 -8.39
N LEU A 42 -11.05 -4.92 -9.51
CA LEU A 42 -10.08 -6.01 -9.57
C LEU A 42 -8.69 -5.44 -9.81
N ILE A 43 -7.80 -5.54 -8.82
CA ILE A 43 -6.46 -4.95 -8.89
C ILE A 43 -5.37 -5.97 -8.51
N CYS A 44 -4.16 -5.76 -9.02
CA CYS A 44 -3.00 -6.56 -8.66
C CYS A 44 -2.44 -6.15 -7.28
N ASP A 45 -1.64 -7.03 -6.68
CA ASP A 45 -1.02 -6.79 -5.37
C ASP A 45 -0.12 -5.53 -5.34
N ASN A 46 0.54 -5.18 -6.45
CA ASN A 46 1.38 -3.97 -6.53
C ASN A 46 0.54 -2.68 -6.43
N CYS A 47 -0.52 -2.55 -7.25
CA CYS A 47 -1.42 -1.40 -7.17
C CYS A 47 -2.03 -1.31 -5.76
N ARG A 48 -2.51 -2.44 -5.23
CA ARG A 48 -3.12 -2.50 -3.90
C ARG A 48 -2.15 -2.03 -2.81
N ALA A 49 -0.92 -2.51 -2.81
CA ALA A 49 0.07 -2.13 -1.81
C ALA A 49 0.38 -0.62 -1.85
N GLN A 50 0.46 -0.03 -3.03
CA GLN A 50 0.73 1.40 -3.19
C GLN A 50 -0.50 2.28 -2.83
N ILE A 51 -1.71 1.83 -3.16
CA ILE A 51 -2.98 2.47 -2.74
C ILE A 51 -3.09 2.47 -1.22
N GLU A 52 -2.92 1.31 -0.58
CA GLU A 52 -2.99 1.13 0.88
C GLU A 52 -1.77 1.70 1.63
N ARG A 53 -0.86 2.43 0.96
CA ARG A 53 0.36 3.01 1.56
C ARG A 53 1.24 1.95 2.26
N LYS A 54 1.27 0.73 1.74
CA LYS A 54 2.15 -0.39 2.18
C LYS A 54 3.39 -0.56 1.32
N ALA A 55 3.49 0.20 0.23
CA ALA A 55 4.63 0.26 -0.66
C ALA A 55 4.83 1.71 -1.12
N GLU A 56 6.05 2.01 -1.57
CA GLU A 56 6.38 3.31 -2.16
C GLU A 56 5.62 3.54 -3.46
N LEU A 57 5.27 4.79 -3.71
CA LEU A 57 4.67 5.21 -4.98
C LEU A 57 5.70 5.11 -6.10
N ASP A 58 5.43 4.27 -7.08
CA ASP A 58 6.20 4.17 -8.32
C ASP A 58 5.53 5.02 -9.41
N SER A 59 6.05 6.23 -9.66
CA SER A 59 5.57 7.14 -10.70
C SER A 59 5.47 6.47 -12.07
N LYS A 60 6.44 5.62 -12.43
CA LYS A 60 6.45 4.94 -13.73
C LYS A 60 5.33 3.90 -13.83
N HIS A 61 5.09 3.15 -12.75
CA HIS A 61 3.99 2.19 -12.70
C HIS A 61 2.63 2.89 -12.89
N TRP A 62 2.43 4.04 -12.25
CA TRP A 62 1.17 4.79 -12.27
C TRP A 62 0.92 5.60 -13.56
N SER A 63 1.83 5.59 -14.53
CA SER A 63 1.58 6.17 -15.85
C SER A 63 0.32 5.58 -16.53
N CYS A 64 -0.08 4.36 -16.16
CA CYS A 64 -1.31 3.72 -16.61
C CYS A 64 -2.60 4.49 -16.24
N LEU A 65 -2.57 5.36 -15.22
CA LEU A 65 -3.72 6.17 -14.80
C LEU A 65 -4.22 7.11 -15.89
N THR A 66 -3.33 7.57 -16.78
CA THR A 66 -3.67 8.39 -17.95
C THR A 66 -4.71 7.73 -18.85
N THR A 67 -4.77 6.39 -18.83
CA THR A 67 -5.76 5.59 -19.57
C THR A 67 -6.89 5.12 -18.65
N ALA A 68 -6.56 4.64 -17.44
CA ALA A 68 -7.55 4.09 -16.51
C ALA A 68 -8.57 5.14 -16.02
N MET A 69 -8.19 6.42 -15.94
CA MET A 69 -9.09 7.49 -15.48
C MET A 69 -10.31 7.70 -16.38
N TRP A 70 -10.27 7.21 -17.62
CA TRP A 70 -11.38 7.29 -18.59
C TRP A 70 -12.33 6.09 -18.54
N SER A 71 -12.14 5.18 -17.59
CA SER A 71 -13.02 4.03 -17.43
C SER A 71 -14.45 4.46 -17.10
N GLU A 72 -15.44 3.68 -17.56
CA GLU A 72 -16.86 3.87 -17.22
C GLU A 72 -17.18 3.44 -15.78
N VAL A 73 -16.24 2.80 -15.08
CA VAL A 73 -16.44 2.32 -13.70
C VAL A 73 -16.09 3.43 -12.69
N PRO A 74 -17.04 3.91 -11.90
CA PRO A 74 -16.81 4.98 -10.92
C PRO A 74 -15.67 4.67 -9.92
N GLY A 75 -15.56 3.44 -9.44
CA GLY A 75 -14.48 3.03 -8.54
C GLY A 75 -13.07 3.18 -9.15
N ILE A 76 -12.92 2.94 -10.45
CA ILE A 76 -11.65 3.12 -11.16
C ILE A 76 -11.33 4.62 -11.30
N GLN A 77 -12.34 5.42 -11.64
CA GLN A 77 -12.21 6.88 -11.73
C GLN A 77 -11.78 7.49 -10.40
N VAL A 78 -12.44 7.09 -9.30
CA VAL A 78 -12.10 7.53 -7.93
C VAL A 78 -10.68 7.16 -7.56
N LEU A 79 -10.26 5.92 -7.78
CA LEU A 79 -8.89 5.50 -7.48
C LEU A 79 -7.87 6.26 -8.35
N SER A 80 -8.17 6.44 -9.64
CA SER A 80 -7.31 7.19 -10.55
C SER A 80 -7.12 8.62 -10.08
N TRP A 81 -8.21 9.31 -9.72
CA TRP A 81 -8.17 10.66 -9.18
C TRP A 81 -7.35 10.75 -7.89
N ARG A 82 -7.58 9.85 -6.93
CA ARG A 82 -6.83 9.83 -5.66
C ARG A 82 -5.34 9.62 -5.87
N MET A 83 -4.98 8.68 -6.74
CA MET A 83 -3.59 8.35 -7.02
C MET A 83 -2.89 9.44 -7.82
N LEU A 84 -3.56 10.06 -8.78
CA LEU A 84 -3.06 11.23 -9.51
C LEU A 84 -2.79 12.41 -8.55
N HIS A 85 -3.69 12.67 -7.60
CA HIS A 85 -3.47 13.70 -6.57
C HIS A 85 -2.26 13.41 -5.69
N ARG A 86 -2.01 12.13 -5.34
CA ARG A 86 -0.79 11.73 -4.61
C ARG A 86 0.49 11.90 -5.44
N LEU A 87 0.37 11.93 -6.76
CA LEU A 87 1.47 12.12 -7.71
C LEU A 87 1.49 13.53 -8.30
N LYS A 88 0.75 14.50 -7.75
CA LYS A 88 0.64 15.89 -8.27
C LYS A 88 1.96 16.65 -8.40
N LYS A 89 3.05 16.16 -7.81
CA LYS A 89 4.41 16.71 -8.02
C LYS A 89 4.99 16.35 -9.38
N GLU A 90 4.46 15.31 -10.03
CA GLU A 90 4.81 14.88 -11.37
C GLU A 90 3.98 15.67 -12.39
N SER A 91 4.63 16.20 -13.45
CA SER A 91 3.94 17.03 -14.45
C SER A 91 2.83 16.27 -15.19
N TRP A 92 3.08 15.01 -15.55
CA TRP A 92 2.10 14.18 -16.26
C TRP A 92 0.84 13.90 -15.43
N ALA A 93 0.98 13.82 -14.10
CA ALA A 93 -0.14 13.58 -13.21
C ALA A 93 -1.01 14.83 -13.09
N MET A 94 -0.40 16.02 -13.01
CA MET A 94 -1.11 17.29 -13.05
C MET A 94 -1.85 17.51 -14.36
N GLU A 95 -1.20 17.28 -15.51
CA GLU A 95 -1.84 17.38 -16.82
C GLU A 95 -3.04 16.44 -16.95
N SER A 96 -2.94 15.25 -16.36
CA SER A 96 -4.05 14.28 -16.32
C SER A 96 -5.19 14.77 -15.42
N LEU A 97 -4.89 15.33 -14.25
CA LEU A 97 -5.92 15.91 -13.37
C LEU A 97 -6.66 17.06 -14.03
N ASP A 98 -5.96 17.93 -14.77
CA ASP A 98 -6.58 19.07 -15.48
C ASP A 98 -7.56 18.62 -16.58
N MET A 99 -7.34 17.43 -17.15
CA MET A 99 -8.23 16.83 -18.15
C MET A 99 -9.32 15.96 -17.56
N LEU A 100 -9.18 15.51 -16.31
CA LEU A 100 -10.09 14.56 -15.68
C LEU A 100 -11.35 15.29 -15.17
N TYR A 101 -12.49 14.96 -15.77
CA TYR A 101 -13.79 15.43 -15.32
C TYR A 101 -14.54 14.28 -14.64
N LEU A 102 -14.89 14.48 -13.37
CA LEU A 102 -15.78 13.61 -12.61
C LEU A 102 -17.10 14.35 -12.38
N ASP A 103 -18.21 13.61 -12.37
CA ASP A 103 -19.48 14.16 -11.90
C ASP A 103 -19.40 14.47 -10.39
N GLU A 104 -20.35 15.28 -9.90
CA GLU A 104 -20.35 15.75 -8.51
C GLU A 104 -20.38 14.61 -7.49
N GLU A 105 -21.08 13.51 -7.78
CA GLU A 105 -21.19 12.38 -6.87
C GLU A 105 -19.87 11.61 -6.80
N THR A 106 -19.27 11.31 -7.96
CA THR A 106 -17.98 10.62 -8.05
C THR A 106 -16.84 11.45 -7.47
N LEU A 107 -16.84 12.77 -7.71
CA LEU A 107 -15.86 13.68 -7.12
C LEU A 107 -15.98 13.74 -5.60
N ALA A 108 -17.20 13.89 -5.07
CA ALA A 108 -17.44 13.88 -3.63
C ALA A 108 -16.97 12.56 -2.99
N TRP A 109 -17.20 11.44 -3.67
CA TRP A 109 -16.68 10.14 -3.23
C TRP A 109 -15.15 10.09 -3.27
N ALA A 110 -14.52 10.61 -4.32
CA ALA A 110 -13.06 10.65 -4.42
C ALA A 110 -12.42 11.43 -3.27
N GLN A 111 -13.05 12.53 -2.85
CA GLN A 111 -12.58 13.40 -1.77
C GLN A 111 -12.86 12.85 -0.37
N ALA A 112 -13.85 11.96 -0.20
CA ALA A 112 -14.36 11.54 1.11
C ALA A 112 -13.33 10.91 2.06
N THR A 113 -12.24 10.30 1.55
CA THR A 113 -11.21 9.70 2.41
C THR A 113 -10.08 10.65 2.80
N GLY A 114 -10.02 11.85 2.20
CA GLY A 114 -8.90 12.79 2.41
C GLY A 114 -7.56 12.30 1.83
N ASP A 115 -7.55 11.22 1.06
CA ASP A 115 -6.30 10.65 0.52
C ASP A 115 -5.54 11.58 -0.44
N HIS A 116 -6.24 12.57 -0.99
CA HIS A 116 -5.71 13.56 -1.93
C HIS A 116 -4.92 14.69 -1.26
N ASP A 117 -5.13 14.91 0.04
CA ASP A 117 -4.46 15.96 0.81
C ASP A 117 -3.08 15.55 1.32
N ASN A 118 -2.81 14.24 1.33
CA ASN A 118 -1.63 13.68 1.97
C ASN A 118 -0.45 13.63 1.00
N ASP A 119 0.26 14.76 0.93
CA ASP A 119 1.46 15.01 0.11
C ASP A 119 2.75 14.50 0.78
N ASP A 120 2.64 13.98 2.00
CA ASP A 120 3.75 13.48 2.79
C ASP A 120 4.23 12.14 2.22
N ALA A 121 5.56 12.01 2.13
CA ALA A 121 6.19 10.75 1.80
C ALA A 121 5.62 9.68 2.71
N VAL A 122 5.16 8.56 2.14
CA VAL A 122 4.62 7.46 2.92
C VAL A 122 5.66 7.06 3.96
N GLU A 123 5.40 7.36 5.24
CA GLU A 123 6.27 6.93 6.33
C GLU A 123 6.10 5.41 6.43
N LEU A 124 7.13 4.67 6.01
CA LEU A 124 7.14 3.21 6.00
C LEU A 124 8.20 2.72 6.97
N HIS A 125 7.94 1.61 7.67
CA HIS A 125 8.99 0.93 8.43
C HIS A 125 10.02 0.39 7.44
N ARG A 126 11.28 0.82 7.59
CA ARG A 126 12.38 0.41 6.72
C ARG A 126 13.52 -0.19 7.52
N ASP A 127 14.07 -1.28 7.01
CA ASP A 127 15.27 -1.89 7.56
C ASP A 127 16.51 -1.00 7.32
N CYS A 128 17.68 -1.43 7.81
CA CYS A 128 18.93 -0.67 7.64
C CYS A 128 19.37 -0.46 6.18
N ASN A 129 18.81 -1.23 5.24
CA ASN A 129 19.11 -1.18 3.81
C ASN A 129 18.02 -0.44 3.01
N GLY A 130 16.99 0.09 3.67
CA GLY A 130 15.88 0.79 3.02
C GLY A 130 14.72 -0.11 2.56
N ASN A 131 14.77 -1.43 2.83
CA ASN A 131 13.71 -2.34 2.46
C ASN A 131 12.48 -2.14 3.35
N VAL A 132 11.29 -2.07 2.75
CA VAL A 132 10.03 -1.95 3.47
C VAL A 132 9.72 -3.23 4.24
N LEU A 133 9.47 -3.07 5.53
CA LEU A 133 9.07 -4.12 6.46
C LEU A 133 7.55 -4.22 6.50
N GLN A 134 7.06 -5.46 6.59
CA GLN A 134 5.64 -5.79 6.71
C GLN A 134 5.39 -6.66 7.93
N ASN A 135 4.16 -6.61 8.45
CA ASN A 135 3.71 -7.54 9.49
C ASN A 135 3.89 -8.98 9.01
N GLY A 136 4.53 -9.81 9.83
CA GLY A 136 4.83 -11.20 9.50
C GLY A 136 6.22 -11.45 8.91
N ASP A 137 6.96 -10.39 8.53
CA ASP A 137 8.30 -10.53 7.98
C ASP A 137 9.26 -11.20 8.97
N SER A 138 10.34 -11.77 8.43
CA SER A 138 11.50 -12.21 9.23
C SER A 138 12.64 -11.23 9.02
N VAL A 139 13.30 -10.85 10.12
CA VAL A 139 14.42 -9.90 10.09
C VAL A 139 15.61 -10.45 10.88
N THR A 140 16.81 -10.01 10.53
CA THR A 140 18.05 -10.38 11.21
C THR A 140 18.66 -9.16 11.90
N LEU A 141 19.07 -9.31 13.15
CA LEU A 141 19.79 -8.25 13.87
C LEU A 141 21.18 -8.01 13.26
N ILE A 142 21.47 -6.77 12.90
CA ILE A 142 22.79 -6.36 12.41
C ILE A 142 23.71 -5.85 13.52
N LYS A 143 23.19 -5.71 14.74
CA LYS A 143 23.94 -5.34 15.94
C LYS A 143 23.45 -6.14 17.14
N SER A 144 24.33 -6.39 18.11
CA SER A 144 23.91 -6.94 19.40
C SER A 144 23.19 -5.87 20.20
N LEU A 145 22.06 -6.21 20.81
CA LEU A 145 21.21 -5.32 21.57
C LEU A 145 20.97 -5.87 22.98
N ASP A 146 21.16 -5.03 23.99
CA ASP A 146 20.72 -5.34 25.35
C ASP A 146 19.23 -5.04 25.48
N VAL A 147 18.45 -6.07 25.83
CA VAL A 147 17.01 -5.92 25.99
C VAL A 147 16.73 -5.25 27.33
N LYS A 148 16.17 -4.04 27.29
CA LYS A 148 15.76 -3.32 28.50
C LYS A 148 14.74 -4.15 29.28
N GLY A 149 14.99 -4.36 30.57
CA GLY A 149 14.10 -5.12 31.45
C GLY A 149 14.28 -6.65 31.39
N SER A 150 15.34 -7.15 30.74
CA SER A 150 15.69 -8.57 30.73
C SER A 150 17.20 -8.76 30.89
N THR A 151 17.63 -9.95 31.32
CA THR A 151 19.05 -10.37 31.24
C THR A 151 19.41 -10.89 29.84
N LEU A 152 18.45 -10.88 28.91
CA LEU A 152 18.63 -11.33 27.53
C LEU A 152 19.44 -10.31 26.72
N ASN A 153 20.57 -10.76 26.18
CA ASN A 153 21.34 -10.03 25.18
C ASN A 153 21.06 -10.65 23.81
N ALA A 154 20.39 -9.89 22.95
CA ALA A 154 20.07 -10.33 21.60
C ALA A 154 21.30 -10.12 20.71
N LYS A 155 21.99 -11.20 20.36
CA LYS A 155 23.26 -11.14 19.61
C LYS A 155 23.04 -10.74 18.15
N MET A 156 24.03 -10.09 17.56
CA MET A 156 24.10 -9.91 16.10
C MET A 156 23.92 -11.25 15.37
N GLY A 157 23.14 -11.25 14.31
CA GLY A 157 22.80 -12.45 13.53
C GLY A 157 21.56 -13.19 14.05
N THR A 158 21.00 -12.82 15.21
CA THR A 158 19.74 -13.42 15.69
C THR A 158 18.62 -13.10 14.71
N VAL A 159 17.86 -14.14 14.33
CA VAL A 159 16.70 -14.02 13.45
C VAL A 159 15.45 -13.85 14.29
N VAL A 160 14.69 -12.80 13.99
CA VAL A 160 13.41 -12.49 14.59
C VAL A 160 12.33 -12.71 13.54
N LYS A 161 11.49 -13.73 13.75
CA LYS A 161 10.44 -14.11 12.79
C LYS A 161 9.11 -13.51 13.20
N ASN A 162 8.22 -13.31 12.23
CA ASN A 162 6.84 -12.85 12.44
C ASN A 162 6.81 -11.51 13.19
N ILE A 163 7.56 -10.53 12.69
CA ILE A 163 7.62 -9.19 13.29
C ILE A 163 6.27 -8.49 13.18
N ARG A 164 6.02 -7.53 14.08
CA ARG A 164 4.88 -6.60 14.01
C ARG A 164 5.39 -5.17 13.88
N LEU A 165 4.72 -4.40 13.05
CA LEU A 165 4.97 -2.98 12.86
C LEU A 165 4.32 -2.19 14.00
N VAL A 166 5.01 -1.17 14.51
CA VAL A 166 4.49 -0.27 15.54
C VAL A 166 3.81 0.92 14.86
N GLU A 167 2.49 1.00 14.97
CA GLU A 167 1.69 2.02 14.26
C GLU A 167 2.08 3.46 14.61
N ASP A 168 2.51 3.70 15.87
CA ASP A 168 2.86 5.03 16.36
C ASP A 168 4.34 5.41 16.12
N ASN A 169 5.18 4.50 15.62
CA ASN A 169 6.60 4.77 15.45
C ASN A 169 7.25 3.92 14.34
N MET A 170 7.49 4.55 13.18
CA MET A 170 8.04 3.89 11.99
C MET A 170 9.49 3.43 12.14
N GLU A 171 10.20 3.93 13.15
CA GLU A 171 11.54 3.46 13.51
C GLU A 171 11.51 2.23 14.42
N GLN A 172 10.34 1.72 14.83
CA GLN A 172 10.20 0.61 15.76
C GLN A 172 9.40 -0.56 15.18
N ILE A 173 9.80 -1.78 15.54
CA ILE A 173 9.06 -3.01 15.29
C ILE A 173 9.05 -3.86 16.55
N GLU A 174 8.02 -4.68 16.71
CA GLU A 174 7.97 -5.69 17.76
C GLU A 174 8.36 -7.05 17.21
N GLY A 175 9.07 -7.82 18.01
CA GLY A 175 9.45 -9.18 17.67
C GLY A 175 9.59 -10.07 18.89
N LYS A 176 9.63 -11.38 18.67
CA LYS A 176 9.86 -12.36 19.75
C LYS A 176 11.25 -12.96 19.66
N ILE A 177 12.00 -12.88 20.76
CA ILE A 177 13.29 -13.55 20.93
C ILE A 177 13.21 -14.40 22.20
N GLU A 178 13.48 -15.71 22.09
CA GLU A 178 13.40 -16.68 23.21
C GLU A 178 12.07 -16.62 23.98
N GLY A 179 10.96 -16.34 23.28
CA GLY A 179 9.62 -16.25 23.87
C GLY A 179 9.28 -14.88 24.49
N GLN A 180 10.24 -13.97 24.63
CA GLN A 180 10.02 -12.62 25.12
C GLN A 180 9.69 -11.66 23.96
N LEU A 181 8.63 -10.84 24.13
CA LEU A 181 8.32 -9.75 23.22
C LEU A 181 9.28 -8.58 23.48
N ILE A 182 9.91 -8.07 22.43
CA ILE A 182 10.83 -6.94 22.50
C ILE A 182 10.52 -5.92 21.39
N VAL A 183 10.81 -4.66 21.67
CA VAL A 183 10.76 -3.57 20.68
C VAL A 183 12.17 -3.34 20.15
N ILE A 184 12.31 -3.32 18.82
CA ILE A 184 13.58 -3.24 18.10
C ILE A 184 13.52 -2.04 17.17
N LEU A 185 14.61 -1.26 17.13
CA LEU A 185 14.71 -0.18 16.16
C LEU A 185 14.99 -0.73 14.76
N THR A 186 14.25 -0.28 13.76
CA THR A 186 14.30 -0.77 12.38
C THR A 186 15.67 -0.60 11.73
N LYS A 187 16.41 0.45 12.10
CA LYS A 187 17.81 0.69 11.67
C LYS A 187 18.82 -0.37 12.14
N TYR A 188 18.45 -1.27 13.06
CA TYR A 188 19.29 -2.37 13.55
C TYR A 188 18.87 -3.75 13.04
N VAL A 189 17.91 -3.80 12.12
CA VAL A 189 17.50 -5.04 11.48
C VAL A 189 17.70 -4.99 9.99
N ARG A 190 17.82 -6.17 9.39
CA ARG A 190 17.82 -6.40 7.95
C ARG A 190 16.72 -7.40 7.61
N LYS A 191 15.87 -7.09 6.62
CA LYS A 191 14.83 -8.01 6.12
C LYS A 191 15.47 -9.28 5.56
N GLN A 192 14.92 -10.44 5.93
CA GLN A 192 15.18 -11.70 5.23
C GLN A 192 14.17 -11.85 4.09
N ASN A 193 14.68 -12.12 2.90
CA ASN A 193 13.87 -12.57 1.77
C ASN A 193 13.40 -14.01 1.98
#